data_AF-A0A443Q5U6-F1
#
_entry.id   AF-A0A443Q5U6-F1
#
_cell.length_a   1.000
_cell.length_b   1.000
_cell.length_c   1.000
_cell.angle_alpha   90.00
_cell.angle_beta   90.00
_cell.angle_gamma   90.00
#
_symmetry.space_group_name_H-M   'P 1'
#
loop_
_entity.id
_entity.type
_entity.pdbx_description
1 polymer ?
#
loop_
_entity_poly.entity_id
_entity_poly.type
_entity_poly.pdbx_seq_one_letter_code
_entity_poly.pdbx_strand_id
1 'polypeptide(L)'
;SESVSDSSGIYSDIELHSNEKTENSIIRDTSTPALGKILWIHVPKVKDSGKISQLSESEIKLQEAMYEVMSSETSYQITLVSEEILSHHEERWNGQILMHDVCDVLKWHYLQKLEKPYLTYCENHLKQEKTLIHLRQSNSMFSDYLKELENDSICQKLSFHSFLILPIQRVTRYVILIEAILSNAHFQSSEMINSCKETLYLAKRLAIRCNEAIKRDRSIIDLKFPKTMPKISLSNDSRELIRKGEAVQFYPTKQIQRHFLDSFNEK
;
A
#
# COMPACT_ATOMS: atom_id res chain seq x y z
N SER A 1 -1.19 59.98 2.38
CA SER A 1 -1.08 59.28 3.67
C SER A 1 -2.41 58.61 3.98
N GLU A 2 -2.56 57.31 4.16
CA GLU A 2 -1.70 56.14 3.97
C GLU A 2 -2.71 54.98 3.90
N SER A 3 -2.46 54.01 3.02
CA SER A 3 -3.26 52.82 2.73
C SER A 3 -3.11 51.75 3.81
N VAL A 4 -4.19 51.09 4.23
CA VAL A 4 -4.14 49.67 4.62
C VAL A 4 -5.42 48.95 4.20
N SER A 5 -5.22 47.92 3.39
CA SER A 5 -6.17 46.99 2.80
C SER A 5 -6.49 45.80 3.70
N ASP A 6 -7.78 45.50 3.79
CA ASP A 6 -8.46 44.20 3.61
C ASP A 6 -7.67 42.88 3.75
N SER A 7 -8.11 42.04 4.69
CA SER A 7 -8.05 40.57 4.61
C SER A 7 -8.84 39.95 5.78
N SER A 8 -10.17 39.95 5.68
CA SER A 8 -11.06 39.16 6.52
C SER A 8 -11.80 38.13 5.68
N GLY A 9 -11.35 36.88 5.72
CA GLY A 9 -12.06 35.76 5.11
C GLY A 9 -11.16 34.54 4.93
N ILE A 10 -11.72 33.36 5.22
CA ILE A 10 -11.15 32.03 5.00
C ILE A 10 -10.25 31.52 6.14
N TYR A 11 -10.85 31.18 7.27
CA TYR A 11 -10.41 30.05 8.10
C TYR A 11 -11.61 29.61 8.97
N SER A 12 -12.57 28.95 8.33
CA SER A 12 -13.57 28.13 9.02
C SER A 12 -13.67 26.79 8.28
N ASP A 13 -13.71 25.73 9.09
CA ASP A 13 -14.13 24.37 8.74
C ASP A 13 -13.09 23.47 8.05
N ILE A 14 -12.14 22.98 8.85
CA ILE A 14 -11.67 21.60 8.70
C ILE A 14 -12.16 20.84 9.93
N GLU A 15 -13.44 20.48 9.90
CA GLU A 15 -14.00 19.44 10.75
C GLU A 15 -13.26 18.13 10.44
N LEU A 16 -12.50 17.64 11.42
CA LEU A 16 -11.94 16.30 11.48
C LEU A 16 -13.09 15.30 11.66
N HIS A 17 -13.87 15.08 10.60
CA HIS A 17 -14.75 13.93 10.53
C HIS A 17 -13.90 12.69 10.29
N SER A 18 -13.85 11.82 11.31
CA SER A 18 -13.48 10.42 11.24
C SER A 18 -14.17 9.75 10.06
N ASN A 19 -13.44 9.54 8.97
CA ASN A 19 -14.00 9.14 7.69
C ASN A 19 -13.64 7.67 7.41
N GLU A 20 -14.39 6.74 8.03
CA GLU A 20 -14.38 5.31 7.68
C GLU A 20 -14.67 5.07 6.18
N LYS A 21 -15.27 6.05 5.50
CA LYS A 21 -15.48 6.05 4.04
C LYS A 21 -14.19 6.30 3.24
N THR A 22 -13.23 7.06 3.78
CA THR A 22 -11.95 7.33 3.10
C THR A 22 -11.01 6.14 3.21
N GLU A 23 -11.04 5.39 4.33
CA GLU A 23 -10.23 4.16 4.49
C GLU A 23 -10.66 3.05 3.51
N ASN A 24 -11.96 2.93 3.23
CA ASN A 24 -12.48 2.04 2.17
C ASN A 24 -12.22 2.56 0.74
N SER A 25 -11.93 3.86 0.57
CA SER A 25 -11.58 4.47 -0.72
C SER A 25 -10.08 4.35 -1.02
N ILE A 26 -9.22 4.51 -0.02
CA ILE A 26 -7.75 4.32 -0.15
C ILE A 26 -7.43 2.88 -0.60
N ILE A 27 -8.24 1.90 -0.19
CA ILE A 27 -8.10 0.49 -0.57
C ILE A 27 -8.69 0.19 -1.96
N ARG A 28 -9.58 1.04 -2.50
CA ARG A 28 -10.34 0.80 -3.74
C ARG A 28 -9.88 1.61 -4.95
N ASP A 29 -9.12 2.69 -4.77
CA ASP A 29 -8.53 3.42 -5.90
C ASP A 29 -7.35 2.64 -6.48
N THR A 30 -7.71 1.71 -7.37
CA THR A 30 -6.85 0.83 -8.17
C THR A 30 -6.13 1.56 -9.31
N SER A 31 -6.13 2.89 -9.32
CA SER A 31 -5.52 3.71 -10.36
C SER A 31 -4.01 3.93 -10.11
N THR A 32 -3.26 2.86 -9.87
CA THR A 32 -1.86 2.88 -10.29
C THR A 32 -1.87 2.88 -11.82
N PRO A 33 -1.22 3.83 -12.52
CA PRO A 33 -1.16 3.80 -13.97
C PRO A 33 -0.36 2.55 -14.38
N ALA A 34 -1.06 1.47 -14.68
CA ALA A 34 -0.43 0.25 -15.14
C ALA A 34 0.22 0.53 -16.50
N LEU A 35 1.54 0.42 -16.56
CA LEU A 35 2.26 0.24 -17.82
C LEU A 35 2.01 -1.22 -18.24
N GLY A 36 0.80 -1.48 -18.71
CA GLY A 36 0.30 -2.84 -18.96
C GLY A 36 -0.98 -2.84 -19.78
N LYS A 37 -0.99 -2.11 -20.92
CA LYS A 37 -2.15 -2.09 -21.85
C LYS A 37 -2.13 -3.22 -22.88
N ILE A 38 -1.05 -4.00 -22.95
CA ILE A 38 -0.91 -5.07 -23.94
C ILE A 38 -1.49 -6.34 -23.33
N LEU A 39 -2.60 -6.82 -23.87
CA LEU A 39 -3.13 -8.15 -23.56
C LEU A 39 -2.13 -9.23 -23.97
N TRP A 40 -2.11 -10.35 -23.26
CA TRP A 40 -1.25 -11.50 -23.57
C TRP A 40 -1.38 -11.94 -25.04
N ILE A 41 -2.61 -11.96 -25.58
CA ILE A 41 -2.87 -12.29 -26.99
C ILE A 41 -2.22 -11.31 -28.00
N HIS A 42 -1.92 -10.08 -27.57
CA HIS A 42 -1.33 -9.04 -28.41
C HIS A 42 0.19 -8.96 -28.28
N VAL A 43 0.79 -9.75 -27.38
CA VAL A 43 2.25 -9.84 -27.27
C VAL A 43 2.80 -10.42 -28.59
N PRO A 44 3.77 -9.77 -29.26
CA PRO A 44 4.29 -10.23 -30.56
C PRO A 44 4.66 -11.70 -30.59
N LYS A 45 5.46 -12.18 -29.61
CA LYS A 45 5.85 -13.60 -29.54
C LYS A 45 4.69 -14.58 -29.38
N VAL A 46 3.59 -14.15 -28.75
CA VAL A 46 2.38 -14.97 -28.59
C VAL A 46 1.55 -14.94 -29.87
N LYS A 47 1.35 -13.76 -30.44
CA LYS A 47 0.61 -13.56 -31.69
C LYS A 47 1.23 -14.35 -32.84
N ASP A 48 2.56 -14.29 -32.97
CA ASP A 48 3.30 -14.89 -34.08
C ASP A 48 3.44 -16.43 -33.92
N SER A 49 3.09 -16.98 -32.76
CA SER A 49 3.22 -18.41 -32.47
C SER A 49 2.16 -19.30 -33.09
N GLY A 50 1.02 -18.73 -33.52
CA GLY A 50 -0.16 -19.48 -33.93
C GLY A 50 -0.85 -20.29 -32.82
N LYS A 51 -0.39 -20.20 -31.56
CA LYS A 51 -0.95 -20.98 -30.43
C LYS A 51 -2.33 -20.52 -29.98
N ILE A 52 -2.67 -19.25 -30.20
CA ILE A 52 -3.95 -18.67 -29.76
C ILE A 52 -5.14 -19.46 -30.34
N SER A 53 -5.06 -19.89 -31.60
CA SER A 53 -6.12 -20.65 -32.27
C SER A 53 -6.34 -22.07 -31.72
N GLN A 54 -5.44 -22.56 -30.86
CA GLN A 54 -5.51 -23.90 -30.26
C GLN A 54 -6.09 -23.88 -28.83
N LEU A 55 -6.29 -22.69 -28.26
CA LEU A 55 -6.72 -22.52 -26.88
C LEU A 55 -8.22 -22.23 -26.80
N SER A 56 -8.85 -22.74 -25.75
CA SER A 56 -10.20 -22.35 -25.33
C SER A 56 -10.23 -20.94 -24.76
N GLU A 57 -11.43 -20.34 -24.70
CA GLU A 57 -11.61 -19.02 -24.09
C GLU A 57 -11.17 -18.98 -22.61
N SER A 58 -11.41 -20.08 -21.87
CA SER A 58 -10.95 -20.21 -20.48
C SER A 58 -9.44 -20.24 -20.35
N GLU A 59 -8.75 -20.91 -21.27
CA GLU A 59 -7.28 -20.96 -21.27
C GLU A 59 -6.69 -19.59 -21.63
N ILE A 60 -7.29 -18.88 -22.58
CA ILE A 60 -6.88 -17.51 -22.91
C ILE A 60 -7.05 -16.59 -21.70
N LYS A 61 -8.21 -16.62 -21.02
CA LYS A 61 -8.43 -15.82 -19.79
C LYS A 61 -7.44 -16.15 -18.69
N LEU A 62 -7.09 -17.42 -18.54
CA LEU A 62 -6.07 -17.86 -17.58
C LEU A 62 -4.68 -17.30 -17.95
N GLN A 63 -4.29 -17.34 -19.22
CA GLN A 63 -3.03 -16.76 -19.68
C GLN A 63 -2.99 -15.24 -19.52
N GLU A 64 -4.09 -14.54 -19.81
CA GLU A 64 -4.23 -13.10 -19.55
C GLU A 64 -4.04 -12.77 -18.06
N ALA A 65 -4.69 -13.51 -17.15
CA ALA A 65 -4.56 -13.29 -15.72
C ALA A 65 -3.12 -13.53 -15.22
N MET A 66 -2.44 -14.55 -15.72
CA MET A 66 -1.03 -14.81 -15.39
C MET A 66 -0.08 -13.76 -15.97
N TYR A 67 -0.35 -13.29 -17.19
CA TYR A 67 0.42 -12.23 -17.82
C TYR A 67 0.22 -10.89 -17.10
N GLU A 68 -0.98 -10.62 -16.59
CA GLU A 68 -1.25 -9.44 -15.78
C GLU A 68 -0.42 -9.44 -14.49
N VAL A 69 -0.23 -10.61 -13.84
CA VAL A 69 0.69 -10.74 -12.70
C VAL A 69 2.11 -10.31 -13.09
N MET A 70 2.69 -10.94 -14.11
CA MET A 70 4.05 -10.66 -14.52
C MET A 70 4.25 -9.21 -15.00
N SER A 71 3.35 -8.71 -15.86
CA SER A 71 3.43 -7.34 -16.39
C SER A 71 3.14 -6.27 -15.33
N SER A 72 2.45 -6.62 -14.24
CA SER A 72 2.30 -5.70 -13.11
C SER A 72 3.65 -5.35 -12.47
N GLU A 73 4.65 -6.25 -12.51
CA GLU A 73 5.98 -6.00 -11.95
C GLU A 73 6.69 -4.83 -12.63
N THR A 74 6.53 -4.70 -13.96
CA THR A 74 7.05 -3.57 -14.74
C THR A 74 6.37 -2.25 -14.39
N SER A 75 5.13 -2.29 -13.89
CA SER A 75 4.43 -1.09 -13.40
C SER A 75 4.93 -0.64 -12.02
N TYR A 76 5.52 -1.57 -11.26
CA TYR A 76 6.01 -1.32 -9.90
C TYR A 76 7.53 -1.13 -9.84
N GLN A 77 8.19 -0.56 -10.85
CA GLN A 77 9.65 -0.23 -10.91
C GLN A 77 10.14 0.63 -9.71
N ILE A 78 9.95 0.14 -8.51
CA ILE A 78 10.04 0.80 -7.22
C ILE A 78 11.05 0.02 -6.36
N THR A 79 11.33 -1.26 -6.67
CA THR A 79 12.23 -2.10 -5.87
C THR A 79 13.04 -3.09 -6.71
N LEU A 80 14.25 -3.41 -6.24
CA LEU A 80 15.08 -4.52 -6.75
C LEU A 80 14.32 -5.86 -6.77
N VAL A 81 13.36 -6.05 -5.85
CA VAL A 81 12.55 -7.27 -5.78
C VAL A 81 11.61 -7.39 -6.99
N SER A 82 11.08 -6.29 -7.53
CA SER A 82 10.29 -6.32 -8.77
C SER A 82 11.10 -6.82 -9.97
N GLU A 83 12.33 -6.35 -10.11
CA GLU A 83 13.22 -6.77 -11.20
C GLU A 83 13.54 -8.27 -11.11
N GLU A 84 13.78 -8.78 -9.89
CA GLU A 84 14.00 -10.21 -9.68
C GLU A 84 12.74 -11.07 -9.94
N ILE A 85 11.55 -10.62 -9.51
CA ILE A 85 10.28 -11.33 -9.81
C ILE A 85 10.07 -11.38 -11.32
N LEU A 86 10.22 -10.25 -12.00
CA LEU A 86 10.07 -10.16 -13.44
C LEU A 86 11.06 -11.08 -14.17
N SER A 87 12.34 -11.04 -13.77
CA SER A 87 13.39 -11.87 -14.36
C SER A 87 13.08 -13.38 -14.23
N HIS A 88 12.60 -13.84 -13.07
CA HIS A 88 12.23 -15.25 -12.89
C HIS A 88 11.03 -15.66 -13.77
N HIS A 89 10.06 -14.77 -13.96
CA HIS A 89 8.95 -15.03 -14.88
C HIS A 89 9.39 -15.04 -16.34
N GLU A 90 10.21 -14.07 -16.75
CA GLU A 90 10.72 -13.95 -18.12
C GLU A 90 11.60 -15.14 -18.51
N GLU A 91 12.45 -15.63 -17.62
CA GLU A 91 13.29 -16.81 -17.88
C GLU A 91 12.43 -18.04 -18.22
N ARG A 92 11.39 -18.29 -17.42
CA ARG A 92 10.43 -19.40 -17.66
C ARG A 92 9.65 -19.21 -18.95
N TRP A 93 9.25 -17.97 -19.24
CA TRP A 93 8.45 -17.63 -20.41
C TRP A 93 9.26 -17.46 -21.71
N ASN A 94 10.60 -17.39 -21.63
CA ASN A 94 11.47 -17.40 -22.80
C ASN A 94 11.67 -18.83 -23.34
N GLY A 95 11.53 -19.85 -22.49
CA GLY A 95 11.57 -21.26 -22.90
C GLY A 95 10.23 -21.81 -23.41
N GLN A 96 9.11 -21.13 -23.17
CA GLN A 96 7.75 -21.61 -23.47
C GLN A 96 6.80 -20.45 -23.80
N ILE A 97 5.91 -20.61 -24.77
CA ILE A 97 4.96 -19.55 -25.15
C ILE A 97 3.79 -19.44 -24.16
N LEU A 98 3.37 -20.58 -23.59
CA LEU A 98 2.36 -20.63 -22.55
C LEU A 98 3.01 -20.40 -21.18
N MET A 99 2.39 -19.54 -20.39
CA MET A 99 2.72 -19.36 -18.98
C MET A 99 2.18 -20.56 -18.18
N HIS A 100 2.99 -21.09 -17.27
CA HIS A 100 2.63 -22.26 -16.47
C HIS A 100 2.10 -21.85 -15.09
N ASP A 101 2.95 -21.87 -14.05
CA ASP A 101 2.60 -21.38 -12.73
C ASP A 101 3.39 -20.09 -12.49
N VAL A 102 2.67 -19.01 -12.22
CA VAL A 102 3.24 -17.72 -11.80
C VAL A 102 3.17 -17.57 -10.28
N CYS A 103 2.28 -18.32 -9.63
CA CYS A 103 2.08 -18.24 -8.20
C CYS A 103 3.23 -18.90 -7.44
N ASP A 104 3.89 -19.93 -7.96
CA ASP A 104 5.05 -20.53 -7.30
C ASP A 104 6.25 -19.55 -7.21
N VAL A 105 6.49 -18.76 -8.27
CA VAL A 105 7.50 -17.68 -8.28
C VAL A 105 7.14 -16.63 -7.24
N LEU A 106 5.89 -16.16 -7.24
CA LEU A 106 5.43 -15.20 -6.24
C LEU A 106 5.55 -15.77 -4.82
N LYS A 107 5.14 -17.01 -4.59
CA LYS A 107 5.23 -17.71 -3.30
C LYS A 107 6.65 -17.71 -2.78
N TRP A 108 7.61 -18.05 -3.64
CA TRP A 108 9.04 -18.03 -3.30
C TRP A 108 9.46 -16.64 -2.82
N HIS A 109 9.11 -15.59 -3.56
CA HIS A 109 9.43 -14.21 -3.18
C HIS A 109 8.69 -13.73 -1.92
N TYR A 110 7.45 -14.14 -1.72
CA TYR A 110 6.68 -13.86 -0.50
C TYR A 110 7.36 -14.43 0.75
N LEU A 111 7.82 -15.68 0.67
CA LEU A 111 8.44 -16.38 1.78
C LEU A 111 9.84 -15.86 2.11
N GLN A 112 10.55 -15.28 1.12
CA GLN A 112 11.96 -14.93 1.28
C GLN A 112 12.22 -13.42 1.40
N LYS A 113 11.47 -12.59 0.66
CA LYS A 113 11.90 -11.19 0.38
C LYS A 113 10.82 -10.12 0.57
N LEU A 114 9.54 -10.43 0.40
CA LEU A 114 8.49 -9.39 0.40
C LEU A 114 8.00 -8.98 1.80
N GLU A 115 7.92 -9.87 2.79
CA GLU A 115 7.21 -9.55 4.04
C GLU A 115 7.88 -8.39 4.82
N LYS A 116 9.16 -8.50 5.15
CA LYS A 116 9.85 -7.54 6.03
C LYS A 116 9.91 -6.10 5.45
N PRO A 117 10.32 -5.87 4.19
CA PRO A 117 10.40 -4.51 3.65
C PRO A 117 9.04 -3.80 3.62
N TYR A 118 7.96 -4.51 3.31
CA TYR A 118 6.62 -3.93 3.27
C TYR A 118 6.12 -3.57 4.66
N LEU A 119 6.38 -4.41 5.67
CA LEU A 119 6.01 -4.09 7.05
C LEU A 119 6.77 -2.84 7.53
N THR A 120 8.10 -2.78 7.34
CA THR A 120 8.88 -1.60 7.70
C THR A 120 8.40 -0.33 6.98
N TYR A 121 8.03 -0.44 5.70
CA TYR A 121 7.47 0.68 4.96
C TYR A 121 6.13 1.14 5.54
N CYS A 122 5.22 0.20 5.80
CA CYS A 122 3.88 0.45 6.35
C CYS A 122 3.93 1.05 7.75
N GLU A 123 4.82 0.55 8.62
CA GLU A 123 5.06 1.09 9.96
C GLU A 123 5.50 2.56 9.94
N ASN A 124 6.21 2.99 8.89
CA ASN A 124 6.72 4.36 8.77
C ASN A 124 5.83 5.27 7.91
N HIS A 125 4.73 4.77 7.35
CA HIS A 125 3.95 5.49 6.35
C HIS A 125 3.38 6.82 6.88
N LEU A 126 2.85 6.84 8.11
CA LEU A 126 2.34 8.06 8.73
C LEU A 126 3.44 9.10 8.97
N LYS A 127 4.63 8.64 9.37
CA LYS A 127 5.78 9.53 9.57
C LYS A 127 6.21 10.15 8.25
N GLN A 128 6.20 9.38 7.15
CA GLN A 128 6.49 9.89 5.80
C GLN A 128 5.49 10.99 5.42
N GLU A 129 4.19 10.74 5.62
CA GLU A 129 3.11 11.70 5.32
C GLU A 129 3.24 13.00 6.13
N LYS A 130 3.40 12.89 7.46
CA LYS A 130 3.58 14.07 8.34
C LYS A 130 4.83 14.86 7.97
N THR A 131 5.92 14.17 7.64
CA THR A 131 7.18 14.81 7.23
C THR A 131 6.99 15.56 5.90
N LEU A 132 6.32 14.96 4.93
CA LEU A 132 6.03 15.60 3.64
C LEU A 132 5.18 16.85 3.81
N ILE A 133 4.09 16.77 4.59
CA ILE A 133 3.23 17.92 4.87
C ILE A 133 4.03 19.04 5.54
N HIS A 134 4.82 18.70 6.56
CA HIS A 134 5.65 19.68 7.27
C HIS A 134 6.63 20.36 6.32
N LEU A 135 7.38 19.62 5.50
CA LEU A 135 8.37 20.17 4.57
C LEU A 135 7.73 21.07 3.51
N ARG A 136 6.55 20.71 2.99
CA ARG A 136 5.83 21.56 2.03
C ARG A 136 5.38 22.90 2.63
N GLN A 137 5.15 22.94 3.94
CA GLN A 137 4.70 24.15 4.67
C GLN A 137 5.87 24.98 5.21
N SER A 138 6.94 24.34 5.69
CA SER A 138 8.06 25.02 6.36
C SER A 138 9.21 25.38 5.43
N ASN A 139 9.27 24.80 4.22
CA ASN A 139 10.36 25.01 3.28
C ASN A 139 9.84 25.30 1.86
N SER A 140 9.85 26.58 1.47
CA SER A 140 9.40 27.02 0.14
C SER A 140 10.24 26.43 -1.00
N MET A 141 11.57 26.39 -0.84
CA MET A 141 12.47 25.81 -1.84
C MET A 141 12.17 24.33 -2.12
N PHE A 142 11.90 23.56 -1.06
CA PHE A 142 11.48 22.16 -1.20
C PHE A 142 10.12 22.05 -1.91
N SER A 143 9.16 22.89 -1.52
CA SER A 143 7.80 22.89 -2.09
C SER A 143 7.81 23.19 -3.58
N ASP A 144 8.59 24.17 -4.02
CA ASP A 144 8.66 24.57 -5.43
C ASP A 144 9.42 23.54 -6.27
N TYR A 145 10.53 23.00 -5.76
CA TYR A 145 11.24 21.91 -6.44
C TYR A 145 10.38 20.64 -6.56
N LEU A 146 9.60 20.30 -5.52
CA LEU A 146 8.70 19.15 -5.59
C LEU A 146 7.61 19.34 -6.65
N LYS A 147 7.04 20.54 -6.78
CA LYS A 147 6.07 20.85 -7.85
C LYS A 147 6.69 20.73 -9.24
N GLU A 148 7.94 21.14 -9.41
CA GLU A 148 8.66 20.96 -10.67
C GLU A 148 8.75 19.48 -11.04
N LEU A 149 9.13 18.62 -10.09
CA LEU A 149 9.16 17.18 -10.30
C LEU A 149 7.78 16.59 -10.59
N GLU A 150 6.74 16.99 -9.85
CA GLU A 150 5.36 16.52 -10.06
C GLU A 150 4.79 16.90 -11.44
N ASN A 151 5.34 17.96 -12.08
CA ASN A 151 4.97 18.38 -13.43
C ASN A 151 5.70 17.61 -14.53
N ASP A 152 6.71 16.80 -14.21
CA ASP A 152 7.37 15.96 -15.20
C ASP A 152 6.38 14.97 -15.82
N SER A 153 6.47 14.79 -17.13
CA SER A 153 5.68 13.83 -17.90
C SER A 153 5.77 12.39 -17.36
N ILE A 154 6.92 12.00 -16.80
CA ILE A 154 7.15 10.67 -16.22
C ILE A 154 6.26 10.47 -14.98
N CYS A 155 5.98 11.53 -14.22
CA CYS A 155 5.11 11.47 -13.05
C CYS A 155 3.62 11.36 -13.41
N GLN A 156 3.24 11.53 -14.68
CA GLN A 156 1.87 11.39 -15.17
C GLN A 156 0.85 12.24 -14.37
N LYS A 157 1.26 13.42 -13.90
CA LYS A 157 0.48 14.34 -13.07
C LYS A 157 0.10 13.78 -11.69
N LEU A 158 0.78 12.74 -11.21
CA LEU A 158 0.63 12.23 -9.86
C LEU A 158 1.46 13.07 -8.88
N SER A 159 0.88 13.32 -7.71
CA SER A 159 1.61 13.95 -6.61
C SER A 159 2.61 12.98 -5.98
N PHE A 160 3.64 13.49 -5.30
CA PHE A 160 4.57 12.65 -4.56
C PHE A 160 3.87 11.77 -3.51
N HIS A 161 2.80 12.28 -2.89
CA HIS A 161 1.97 11.49 -1.97
C HIS A 161 1.32 10.28 -2.66
N SER A 162 0.90 10.42 -3.93
CA SER A 162 0.34 9.33 -4.73
C SER A 162 1.36 8.22 -5.01
N PHE A 163 2.66 8.52 -5.00
CA PHE A 163 3.70 7.49 -5.10
C PHE A 163 3.94 6.77 -3.77
N LEU A 164 3.77 7.47 -2.64
CA LEU A 164 3.95 6.88 -1.31
C LEU A 164 2.92 5.80 -0.97
N ILE A 165 1.74 5.80 -1.61
CA ILE A 165 0.72 4.76 -1.37
C ILE A 165 0.92 3.51 -2.24
N LEU A 166 1.74 3.57 -3.31
CA LEU A 166 1.90 2.47 -4.27
C LEU A 166 2.35 1.14 -3.65
N PRO A 167 3.31 1.08 -2.70
CA PRO A 167 3.66 -0.19 -2.06
C PRO A 167 2.48 -0.82 -1.32
N ILE A 168 1.63 -0.02 -0.67
CA ILE A 168 0.46 -0.51 0.05
C ILE A 168 -0.58 -1.06 -0.94
N GLN A 169 -0.80 -0.34 -2.06
CA GLN A 169 -1.69 -0.79 -3.14
C GLN A 169 -1.19 -2.07 -3.83
N ARG A 170 0.12 -2.24 -3.96
CA ARG A 170 0.71 -3.43 -4.59
C ARG A 170 0.35 -4.72 -3.87
N VAL A 171 0.41 -4.72 -2.54
CA VAL A 171 0.09 -5.92 -1.73
C VAL A 171 -1.36 -6.34 -1.93
N THR A 172 -2.30 -5.38 -1.98
CA THR A 172 -3.72 -5.69 -2.19
C THR A 172 -3.98 -6.12 -3.63
N ARG A 173 -3.25 -5.57 -4.60
CA ARG A 173 -3.37 -5.95 -6.01
C ARG A 173 -2.99 -7.42 -6.27
N TYR A 174 -1.99 -7.98 -5.61
CA TYR A 174 -1.70 -9.41 -5.74
C TYR A 174 -2.88 -10.31 -5.33
N VAL A 175 -3.66 -9.93 -4.32
CA VAL A 175 -4.85 -10.68 -3.90
C VAL A 175 -5.84 -10.79 -5.06
N ILE A 176 -6.12 -9.66 -5.73
CA ILE A 176 -7.06 -9.58 -6.85
C ILE A 176 -6.56 -10.41 -8.05
N LEU A 177 -5.27 -10.27 -8.38
CA LEU A 177 -4.68 -10.96 -9.53
C LEU A 177 -4.65 -12.48 -9.34
N ILE A 178 -4.31 -12.95 -8.13
CA ILE A 178 -4.30 -14.39 -7.83
C ILE A 178 -5.73 -14.96 -7.79
N GLU A 179 -6.70 -14.20 -7.28
CA GLU A 179 -8.12 -14.57 -7.35
C GLU A 179 -8.59 -14.72 -8.81
N ALA A 180 -8.19 -13.80 -9.70
CA ALA A 180 -8.50 -13.89 -11.12
C ALA A 180 -7.88 -15.14 -11.78
N ILE A 181 -6.65 -15.53 -11.40
CA ILE A 181 -6.05 -16.80 -11.86
C ILE A 181 -6.89 -17.99 -11.40
N LEU A 182 -7.23 -18.05 -10.11
CA LEU A 182 -8.03 -19.15 -9.54
C LEU A 182 -9.42 -19.27 -10.18
N SER A 183 -10.05 -18.15 -10.53
CA SER A 183 -11.34 -18.13 -11.25
C SER A 183 -11.26 -18.68 -12.67
N ASN A 184 -10.07 -18.80 -13.26
CA ASN A 184 -9.88 -19.31 -14.62
C ASN A 184 -9.09 -20.64 -14.67
N ALA A 185 -8.66 -21.19 -13.53
CA ALA A 185 -7.77 -22.35 -13.44
C ALA A 185 -8.49 -23.71 -13.33
N HIS A 186 -9.75 -23.83 -13.76
CA HIS A 186 -10.58 -25.03 -13.54
C HIS A 186 -10.01 -26.34 -14.12
N PHE A 187 -9.24 -26.25 -15.21
CA PHE A 187 -8.67 -27.41 -15.92
C PHE A 187 -7.20 -27.69 -15.53
N GLN A 188 -6.66 -26.95 -14.57
CA GLN A 188 -5.25 -27.04 -14.18
C GLN A 188 -5.00 -28.13 -13.15
N SER A 189 -3.72 -28.49 -12.99
CA SER A 189 -3.31 -29.51 -12.03
C SER A 189 -3.64 -29.09 -10.59
N SER A 190 -3.88 -30.07 -9.72
CA SER A 190 -4.10 -29.80 -8.30
C SER A 190 -2.90 -29.12 -7.64
N GLU A 191 -1.70 -29.36 -8.16
CA GLU A 191 -0.46 -28.72 -7.71
C GLU A 191 -0.46 -27.21 -7.98
N MET A 192 -0.78 -26.78 -9.21
CA MET A 192 -0.87 -25.35 -9.55
C MET A 192 -1.98 -24.67 -8.75
N ILE A 193 -3.14 -25.31 -8.61
CA ILE A 193 -4.26 -24.77 -7.81
C ILE A 193 -3.84 -24.58 -6.34
N ASN A 194 -3.12 -25.54 -5.77
CA ASN A 194 -2.62 -25.43 -4.39
C ASN A 194 -1.56 -24.33 -4.26
N SER A 195 -0.64 -24.22 -5.22
CA SER A 195 0.34 -23.13 -5.31
C SER A 195 -0.34 -21.76 -5.31
N CYS A 196 -1.38 -21.59 -6.13
CA CYS A 196 -2.19 -20.35 -6.17
C CYS A 196 -2.88 -20.06 -4.83
N LYS A 197 -3.49 -21.08 -4.19
CA LYS A 197 -4.15 -20.92 -2.89
C LYS A 197 -3.19 -20.55 -1.76
N GLU A 198 -2.03 -21.19 -1.70
CA GLU A 198 -0.98 -20.85 -0.73
C GLU A 198 -0.48 -19.43 -0.92
N THR A 199 -0.23 -19.03 -2.18
CA THR A 199 0.19 -17.67 -2.53
C THR A 199 -0.87 -16.64 -2.15
N LEU A 200 -2.15 -16.94 -2.43
CA LEU A 200 -3.27 -16.09 -2.04
C LEU A 200 -3.34 -15.91 -0.52
N TYR A 201 -3.13 -16.98 0.25
CA TYR A 201 -3.08 -16.91 1.71
C TYR A 201 -1.95 -16.00 2.18
N LEU A 202 -0.74 -16.13 1.62
CA LEU A 202 0.40 -15.26 1.95
C LEU A 202 0.13 -13.80 1.60
N ALA A 203 -0.43 -13.53 0.42
CA ALA A 203 -0.79 -12.18 -0.02
C ALA A 203 -1.83 -11.53 0.90
N LYS A 204 -2.92 -12.25 1.23
CA LYS A 204 -3.95 -11.78 2.17
C LYS A 204 -3.37 -11.52 3.55
N ARG A 205 -2.52 -12.42 4.05
CA ARG A 205 -1.85 -12.26 5.34
C ARG A 205 -0.97 -11.02 5.38
N LEU A 206 -0.17 -10.77 4.34
CA LEU A 206 0.66 -9.58 4.25
C LEU A 206 -0.21 -8.31 4.21
N ALA A 207 -1.29 -8.30 3.41
CA ALA A 207 -2.21 -7.17 3.33
C ALA A 207 -2.80 -6.79 4.70
N ILE A 208 -3.24 -7.80 5.48
CA ILE A 208 -3.76 -7.61 6.83
C ILE A 208 -2.68 -7.00 7.74
N ARG A 209 -1.47 -7.56 7.75
CA ARG A 209 -0.38 -7.06 8.61
C ARG A 209 0.09 -5.67 8.23
N CYS A 210 0.14 -5.34 6.94
CA CYS A 210 0.42 -3.98 6.46
C CYS A 210 -0.63 -2.98 6.97
N ASN A 211 -1.92 -3.34 6.91
CA ASN A 211 -2.99 -2.51 7.45
C ASN A 211 -2.88 -2.33 8.97
N GLU A 212 -2.55 -3.39 9.71
CA GLU A 212 -2.33 -3.32 11.15
C GLU A 212 -1.13 -2.45 11.50
N ALA A 213 -0.02 -2.56 10.77
CA ALA A 213 1.17 -1.74 10.96
C ALA A 213 0.87 -0.24 10.80
N ILE A 214 0.12 0.14 9.76
CA ILE A 214 -0.31 1.53 9.54
C ILE A 214 -1.20 2.03 10.68
N LYS A 215 -2.08 1.16 11.21
CA LYS A 215 -2.99 1.52 12.32
C LYS A 215 -2.24 1.67 13.65
N ARG A 216 -1.27 0.80 13.94
CA ARG A 216 -0.52 0.79 15.21
C ARG A 216 0.18 2.12 15.48
N ASP A 217 0.72 2.74 14.43
CA ASP A 217 1.48 3.98 14.53
C ASP A 217 0.57 5.22 14.74
N ARG A 218 -0.70 5.18 14.29
CA ARG A 218 -1.70 6.25 14.62
C ARG A 218 -1.91 6.35 16.12
N SER A 219 -1.99 5.21 16.80
CA SER A 219 -2.23 5.12 18.23
C SER A 219 -1.12 5.78 19.06
N ILE A 220 0.14 5.63 18.65
CA ILE A 220 1.31 6.10 19.42
C ILE A 220 1.69 7.54 19.04
N ILE A 221 1.61 7.93 17.77
CA ILE A 221 2.03 9.27 17.35
C ILE A 221 1.08 10.38 17.82
N ASP A 222 -0.21 10.08 18.00
CA ASP A 222 -1.19 11.07 18.47
C ASP A 222 -1.16 11.30 19.99
N LEU A 223 -0.20 10.70 20.69
CA LEU A 223 0.04 10.92 22.11
C LEU A 223 0.74 12.27 22.30
N LYS A 224 0.05 13.20 22.97
CA LYS A 224 0.61 14.50 23.32
C LYS A 224 1.14 14.47 24.75
N PHE A 225 2.46 14.45 24.89
CA PHE A 225 3.09 14.52 26.21
C PHE A 225 3.40 15.96 26.61
N PRO A 226 3.03 16.39 27.84
CA PRO A 226 3.50 17.64 28.40
C PRO A 226 5.03 17.67 28.47
N LYS A 227 5.65 18.83 28.22
CA LYS A 227 7.12 19.01 28.29
C LYS A 227 7.72 18.68 29.66
N THR A 228 6.90 18.70 30.71
CA THR A 228 7.27 18.39 32.10
C THR A 228 7.21 16.90 32.43
N MET A 229 6.73 16.05 31.52
CA MET A 229 6.57 14.63 31.78
C MET A 229 7.92 13.90 31.71
N PRO A 230 8.21 12.97 32.64
CA PRO A 230 9.37 12.10 32.51
C PRO A 230 9.29 11.26 31.23
N LYS A 231 10.44 11.01 30.58
CA LYS A 231 10.51 10.21 29.36
C LYS A 231 10.10 8.77 29.65
N ILE A 232 8.91 8.38 29.19
CA ILE A 232 8.43 7.00 29.25
C ILE A 232 8.78 6.32 27.92
N SER A 233 9.46 5.18 27.96
CA SER A 233 9.67 4.37 26.75
C SER A 233 8.36 3.64 26.42
N LEU A 234 7.69 4.08 25.36
CA LEU A 234 6.46 3.49 24.85
C LEU A 234 6.71 2.49 23.71
N SER A 235 7.96 2.41 23.23
CA SER A 235 8.38 1.67 22.05
C SER A 235 8.80 0.22 22.33
N ASN A 236 8.35 -0.41 23.42
CA ASN A 236 8.58 -1.84 23.62
C ASN A 236 7.48 -2.63 22.90
N ASP A 237 7.86 -3.66 22.14
CA ASP A 237 6.99 -4.47 21.26
C ASP A 237 5.71 -5.03 21.92
N SER A 238 5.66 -5.09 23.25
CA SER A 238 4.53 -5.63 24.01
C SER A 238 3.47 -4.58 24.43
N ARG A 239 3.69 -3.28 24.22
CA ARG A 239 2.78 -2.22 24.69
C ARG A 239 1.82 -1.76 23.59
N GLU A 240 0.53 -1.91 23.84
CA GLU A 240 -0.55 -1.55 22.93
C GLU A 240 -1.51 -0.56 23.60
N LEU A 241 -1.84 0.52 22.89
CA LEU A 241 -2.88 1.45 23.32
C LEU A 241 -4.24 0.75 23.18
N ILE A 242 -4.90 0.50 24.32
CA ILE A 242 -6.22 -0.15 24.37
C ILE A 242 -7.33 0.90 24.23
N ARG A 243 -7.17 2.07 24.85
CA ARG A 243 -8.27 3.03 24.97
C ARG A 243 -7.79 4.47 25.05
N LYS A 244 -8.54 5.36 24.40
CA LYS A 244 -8.35 6.81 24.39
C LYS A 244 -9.66 7.50 24.75
N GLY A 245 -9.65 8.48 25.66
CA GLY A 245 -10.86 9.24 25.97
C GLY A 245 -10.77 10.19 27.15
N GLU A 246 -11.81 11.01 27.30
CA GLU A 246 -11.97 11.86 28.49
C GLU A 246 -12.24 11.00 29.72
N ALA A 247 -11.50 11.28 30.78
CA ALA A 247 -11.72 10.73 32.10
C ALA A 247 -11.83 11.85 33.12
N VAL A 248 -12.55 11.56 34.18
CA VAL A 248 -12.73 12.49 35.29
C VAL A 248 -11.95 11.95 36.47
N GLN A 249 -10.97 12.71 36.93
CA GLN A 249 -10.27 12.39 38.17
C GLN A 249 -11.01 13.03 39.34
N PHE A 250 -11.42 12.19 40.29
CA PHE A 250 -12.11 12.62 41.51
C PHE A 250 -11.09 12.84 42.63
N TYR A 251 -10.98 14.09 43.09
CA TYR A 251 -10.27 14.41 44.32
C TYR A 251 -11.27 14.44 45.49
N PRO A 252 -10.93 13.85 46.67
CA PRO A 252 -11.80 13.87 47.85
C PRO A 252 -12.23 15.28 48.28
N THR A 253 -11.43 16.29 47.92
CA THR A 253 -11.67 17.71 48.17
C THR A 253 -12.20 18.42 46.90
N LYS A 254 -13.45 18.11 46.51
CA LYS A 254 -14.35 18.93 45.65
C LYS A 254 -13.83 19.57 44.36
N GLN A 255 -12.71 19.14 43.79
CA GLN A 255 -12.31 19.55 42.43
C GLN A 255 -12.45 18.37 41.48
N ILE A 256 -13.31 18.55 40.50
CA ILE A 256 -13.46 17.65 39.35
C ILE A 256 -12.49 18.15 38.29
N GLN A 257 -11.47 17.37 37.97
CA GLN A 257 -10.58 17.67 36.86
C GLN A 257 -10.81 16.67 35.73
N ARG A 258 -11.04 17.20 34.53
CA ARG A 258 -11.13 16.42 33.31
C ARG A 258 -9.74 16.23 32.75
N HIS A 259 -9.37 14.98 32.52
CA HIS A 259 -8.12 14.59 31.90
C HIS A 259 -8.41 13.78 30.65
N PHE A 260 -7.50 13.83 29.70
CA PHE A 260 -7.56 12.97 28.54
C PHE A 260 -6.60 11.81 28.79
N LEU A 261 -7.12 10.58 28.85
CA LEU A 261 -6.36 9.39 29.20
C LEU A 261 -6.11 8.51 27.98
N ASP A 262 -4.89 8.02 27.91
CA ASP A 262 -4.42 7.00 26.99
C ASP A 262 -4.04 5.76 27.83
N SER A 263 -4.83 4.69 27.73
CA SER A 263 -4.65 3.45 28.49
C SER A 263 -3.93 2.40 27.67
N PHE A 264 -2.84 1.86 28.21
CA PHE A 264 -2.03 0.81 27.60
C PHE A 264 -2.26 -0.51 28.33
N ASN A 265 -2.04 -1.63 27.63
CA ASN A 265 -2.00 -2.94 28.31
C ASN A 265 -0.89 -2.95 29.38
N GLU A 266 -1.22 -3.48 30.57
CA GLU A 266 -0.19 -3.86 31.54
C GLU A 266 0.38 -5.23 31.15
N LYS A 267 1.67 -5.42 31.40
CA LYS A 267 2.33 -6.73 31.20
C LYS A 267 1.77 -7.76 32.16
#